data_AF-A0A183D6N4-F1
#
_entry.id   AF-A0A183D6N4-F1
#
_cell.length_a   1.000
_cell.length_b   1.000
_cell.length_c   1.000
_cell.angle_alpha   90.00
_cell.angle_beta   90.00
_cell.angle_gamma   90.00
#
_symmetry.space_group_name_H-M   'P 1'
#
loop_
_entity.id
_entity.type
_entity.pdbx_description
1 polymer ?
#
loop_
_entity_poly.entity_id
_entity_poly.type
_entity_poly.pdbx_seq_one_letter_code
_entity_poly.pdbx_strand_id
1 'polypeptide(L)'
;MRSSLSNSAISYVTHYCSDSYSIAKPASSASECTQVDHVAPTHQYELICDVTEKQMAIMEALVQEARLKHSELLEMYKMVDAAQNRLSSSLTRAHQNVDEAAQTLMRIIEENRRQVIKDLDNAYSAKQLQLTVIDKKV
;
A
#
# COMPACT_ATOMS: atom_id res chain seq x y z
N MET A 1 -73.96 6.59 22.58
CA MET A 1 -73.39 5.31 22.12
C MET A 1 -71.91 5.51 21.86
N ARG A 2 -71.10 4.64 22.44
CA ARG A 2 -69.63 4.64 22.39
C ARG A 2 -69.14 4.33 20.98
N SER A 3 -68.11 5.04 20.53
CA SER A 3 -67.07 4.49 19.66
C SER A 3 -65.75 5.13 20.05
N SER A 4 -65.13 4.46 21.02
CA SER A 4 -63.76 4.57 21.48
C SER A 4 -62.76 4.33 20.36
N LEU A 5 -62.00 5.36 20.00
CA LEU A 5 -60.63 5.19 19.51
C LEU A 5 -59.74 5.83 20.56
N SER A 6 -59.25 5.01 21.50
CA SER A 6 -58.15 5.39 22.37
C SER A 6 -56.94 5.64 21.49
N ASN A 7 -56.65 6.91 21.20
CA ASN A 7 -55.36 7.33 20.67
C ASN A 7 -54.33 7.05 21.76
N SER A 8 -53.81 5.82 21.76
CA SER A 8 -52.64 5.43 22.52
C SER A 8 -51.50 6.32 22.03
N ALA A 9 -50.95 7.11 22.95
CA ALA A 9 -49.91 8.08 22.72
C ALA A 9 -48.71 7.44 22.01
N ILE A 10 -48.61 7.63 20.69
CA ILE A 10 -47.33 7.48 20.00
C ILE A 10 -46.56 8.75 20.33
N SER A 11 -45.73 8.66 21.36
CA SER A 11 -44.80 9.73 21.74
C SER A 11 -43.75 9.86 20.64
N TYR A 12 -43.91 10.84 19.75
CA TYR A 12 -42.93 11.13 18.71
C TYR A 12 -41.76 11.90 19.33
N VAL A 13 -40.54 11.48 19.00
CA VAL A 13 -39.33 12.17 19.40
C VAL A 13 -39.20 13.43 18.54
N THR A 14 -39.06 14.59 19.17
CA THR A 14 -39.09 15.89 18.48
C THR A 14 -37.80 16.70 18.61
N HIS A 15 -36.89 16.36 19.53
CA HIS A 15 -35.69 17.15 19.82
C HIS A 15 -34.41 16.30 19.88
N TYR A 16 -33.29 16.86 19.40
CA TYR A 16 -31.95 16.29 19.35
C TYR A 16 -31.03 17.03 20.32
N CYS A 17 -30.31 16.31 21.19
CA CYS A 17 -29.38 16.88 22.18
C CYS A 17 -27.93 16.55 21.79
N SER A 18 -27.06 17.56 21.75
CA SER A 18 -25.67 17.45 21.29
C SER A 18 -24.69 17.28 22.46
N ASP A 19 -24.73 16.16 23.21
CA ASP A 19 -23.73 15.90 24.26
C ASP A 19 -22.63 14.94 23.82
N SER A 20 -21.39 15.37 24.06
CA SER A 20 -20.12 14.86 23.54
C SER A 20 -19.74 13.41 23.88
N TYR A 21 -20.57 12.62 24.57
CA TYR A 21 -20.21 11.24 24.92
C TYR A 21 -21.39 10.25 25.05
N SER A 22 -22.61 10.64 24.66
CA SER A 22 -23.76 9.74 24.69
C SER A 22 -24.45 9.73 23.34
N ILE A 23 -24.42 8.55 22.72
CA ILE A 23 -25.13 8.17 21.49
C ILE A 23 -26.42 8.97 21.36
N ALA A 24 -26.56 9.73 20.27
CA ALA A 24 -27.77 10.46 19.90
C ALA A 24 -28.99 9.55 20.06
N LYS A 25 -29.69 9.70 21.19
CA LYS A 25 -30.83 8.88 21.54
C LYS A 25 -32.09 9.68 21.27
N PRO A 26 -33.03 9.16 20.47
CA PRO A 26 -34.34 9.76 20.39
C PRO A 26 -35.04 9.63 21.75
N ALA A 27 -35.16 10.73 22.49
CA ALA A 27 -35.83 10.75 23.79
C ALA A 27 -37.35 10.58 23.65
N SER A 28 -37.90 9.52 24.26
CA SER A 28 -39.30 9.10 24.13
C SER A 28 -40.32 9.95 24.90
N SER A 29 -39.96 11.14 25.40
CA SER A 29 -40.92 12.10 25.98
C SER A 29 -40.28 13.50 26.01
N ALA A 30 -40.41 14.24 24.91
CA ALA A 30 -39.75 15.54 24.73
C ALA A 30 -40.04 16.60 25.81
N SER A 31 -41.14 16.49 26.56
CA SER A 31 -41.45 17.46 27.63
C SER A 31 -40.86 17.10 28.99
N GLU A 32 -40.62 15.82 29.27
CA GLU A 32 -40.24 15.36 30.63
C GLU A 32 -38.72 15.25 30.76
N CYS A 33 -38.04 14.74 29.73
CA CYS A 33 -36.58 14.65 29.72
C CYS A 33 -35.87 16.01 29.63
N THR A 34 -36.46 17.01 28.97
CA THR A 34 -35.93 18.39 28.90
C THR A 34 -36.08 19.17 30.21
N GLN A 35 -36.96 18.69 31.11
CA GLN A 35 -37.20 19.30 32.42
C GLN A 35 -36.39 18.64 33.54
N VAL A 36 -35.90 17.41 33.33
CA VAL A 36 -35.20 16.62 34.36
C VAL A 36 -33.74 16.36 33.98
N ASP A 37 -33.49 15.85 32.78
CA ASP A 37 -32.16 15.36 32.35
C ASP A 37 -31.44 16.28 31.35
N HIS A 38 -32.19 17.08 30.58
CA HIS A 38 -31.69 18.00 29.54
C HIS A 38 -32.18 19.45 29.77
N VAL A 39 -32.02 19.95 30.99
CA VAL A 39 -32.42 21.30 31.40
C VAL A 39 -31.51 22.36 30.78
N ALA A 40 -32.07 23.39 30.16
CA ALA A 40 -31.30 24.54 29.68
C ALA A 40 -30.83 25.43 30.86
N PRO A 41 -29.58 25.94 30.86
CA PRO A 41 -28.61 25.94 29.77
C PRO A 41 -27.65 24.74 29.76
N THR A 42 -27.83 23.76 30.65
CA THR A 42 -26.89 22.65 30.86
C THR A 42 -26.72 21.80 29.60
N HIS A 43 -27.82 21.51 28.89
CA HIS A 43 -27.80 20.80 27.61
C HIS A 43 -28.48 21.63 26.51
N GLN A 44 -27.84 21.72 25.33
CA GLN A 44 -28.39 22.40 24.17
C GLN A 44 -29.10 21.39 23.25
N TYR A 45 -30.38 21.64 22.97
CA TYR A 45 -31.19 20.80 22.11
C TYR A 45 -31.87 21.60 20.99
N GLU A 46 -31.98 20.97 19.81
CA GLU A 46 -32.60 21.53 18.60
C GLU A 46 -33.74 20.61 18.12
N LEU A 47 -34.66 21.11 17.29
CA LEU A 47 -35.73 20.29 16.74
C LEU A 47 -35.11 19.25 15.78
N ILE A 48 -35.57 18.00 15.83
CA ILE A 48 -35.03 16.93 14.98
C ILE A 48 -35.15 17.28 13.50
N CYS A 49 -36.24 17.92 13.08
CA CYS A 49 -36.40 18.38 11.69
C CYS A 49 -35.26 19.30 11.25
N ASP A 50 -34.78 20.16 12.15
CA ASP A 50 -33.73 21.16 11.87
C ASP A 50 -32.32 20.54 11.85
N VAL A 51 -32.13 19.40 12.53
CA VAL A 51 -30.85 18.67 12.60
C VAL A 51 -30.77 17.58 11.53
N THR A 52 -31.89 16.97 11.14
CA THR A 52 -31.90 15.81 10.25
C THR A 52 -31.31 16.14 8.88
N GLU A 53 -31.71 17.25 8.27
CA GLU A 53 -31.19 17.66 6.95
C GLU A 53 -29.68 17.95 7.00
N LYS A 54 -29.22 18.65 8.05
CA LYS A 54 -27.79 18.93 8.27
C LYS A 54 -27.00 17.63 8.43
N GLN A 55 -27.50 16.70 9.22
CA GLN A 55 -26.81 15.44 9.49
C GLN A 55 -26.79 14.53 8.26
N MET A 56 -27.87 14.48 7.48
CA MET A 56 -27.89 13.74 6.21
C MET A 56 -26.88 14.34 5.22
N ALA A 57 -26.81 15.66 5.08
CA ALA A 57 -25.85 16.32 4.20
C ALA A 57 -24.40 16.02 4.60
N ILE A 58 -24.09 16.01 5.90
CA ILE A 58 -22.76 15.63 6.40
C ILE A 58 -22.45 14.16 6.09
N MET A 59 -23.41 13.26 6.31
CA MET A 59 -23.24 11.83 6.03
C MET A 59 -23.01 11.58 4.53
N GLU A 60 -23.77 12.24 3.66
CA GLU A 60 -23.58 12.15 2.20
C GLU A 60 -22.21 12.66 1.77
N ALA A 61 -21.76 13.78 2.32
CA ALA A 61 -20.43 14.33 2.05
C ALA A 61 -19.32 13.36 2.47
N LEU A 62 -19.41 12.78 3.68
CA LEU A 62 -18.44 11.80 4.18
C LEU A 62 -18.41 10.52 3.33
N VAL A 63 -19.58 10.03 2.89
CA VAL A 63 -19.65 8.87 1.99
C VAL A 63 -19.01 9.18 0.65
N GLN A 64 -19.24 10.37 0.11
CA GLN A 64 -18.65 10.79 -1.16
C GLN A 64 -17.12 10.93 -1.05
N GLU A 65 -16.62 11.53 0.02
CA GLU A 65 -15.19 11.63 0.31
C GLU A 65 -14.55 10.23 0.45
N ALA A 66 -15.22 9.31 1.15
CA ALA A 66 -14.75 7.94 1.30
C ALA A 66 -14.65 7.20 -0.05
N ARG A 67 -15.62 7.41 -0.94
CA ARG A 67 -15.61 6.84 -2.30
C ARG A 67 -14.45 7.39 -3.14
N LEU A 68 -14.20 8.69 -3.06
CA LEU A 68 -13.08 9.32 -3.78
C LEU A 68 -11.74 8.77 -3.29
N LYS A 69 -11.51 8.75 -1.96
CA LYS A 69 -10.30 8.18 -1.37
C LYS A 69 -10.11 6.71 -1.71
N HIS A 70 -11.20 5.93 -1.75
CA HIS A 70 -11.14 4.53 -2.16
C HIS A 70 -10.67 4.39 -3.62
N SER A 71 -11.19 5.23 -4.52
CA SER A 71 -10.75 5.24 -5.93
C SER A 71 -9.28 5.61 -6.06
N GLU A 72 -8.81 6.61 -5.31
CA GLU A 72 -7.39 7.00 -5.29
C GLU A 72 -6.48 5.88 -4.78
N LEU A 73 -6.89 5.18 -3.71
CA LEU A 73 -6.18 4.03 -3.18
C LEU A 73 -6.03 2.89 -4.20
N LEU A 74 -7.10 2.60 -4.95
CA LEU A 74 -7.04 1.58 -6.00
C LEU A 74 -6.04 1.96 -7.10
N GLU A 75 -5.97 3.24 -7.46
CA GLU A 75 -5.02 3.70 -8.48
C GLU A 75 -3.58 3.67 -7.96
N MET A 76 -3.34 4.12 -6.73
CA MET A 76 -2.03 4.00 -6.08
C MET A 76 -1.58 2.53 -5.99
N TYR A 77 -2.50 1.61 -5.68
CA TYR A 77 -2.18 0.18 -5.62
C TYR A 77 -1.67 -0.35 -6.97
N LYS A 78 -2.33 0.00 -8.07
CA LYS A 78 -1.86 -0.37 -9.42
C LYS A 78 -0.47 0.20 -9.73
N MET A 79 -0.21 1.45 -9.33
CA MET A 79 1.10 2.07 -9.51
C MET A 79 2.20 1.34 -8.73
N VAL A 80 1.91 0.95 -7.49
CA VAL A 80 2.82 0.16 -6.65
C VAL A 80 3.08 -1.21 -7.26
N ASP A 81 2.05 -1.92 -7.71
CA ASP A 81 2.19 -3.21 -8.37
C ASP A 81 3.05 -3.12 -9.65
N ALA A 82 2.81 -2.09 -10.47
CA ALA A 82 3.62 -1.82 -11.66
C ALA A 82 5.08 -1.52 -11.31
N ALA A 83 5.34 -0.75 -10.24
CA ALA A 83 6.68 -0.46 -9.76
C ALA A 83 7.39 -1.72 -9.24
N GLN A 84 6.67 -2.57 -8.50
CA GLN A 84 7.18 -3.84 -7.99
C GLN A 84 7.58 -4.80 -9.11
N ASN A 85 6.74 -4.92 -10.15
CA ASN A 85 7.02 -5.74 -11.32
C ASN A 85 8.26 -5.25 -12.09
N ARG A 86 8.42 -3.92 -12.22
CA ARG A 86 9.62 -3.32 -12.84
C ARG A 86 10.87 -3.59 -12.01
N LEU A 87 10.79 -3.43 -10.69
CA LEU A 87 11.90 -3.66 -9.77
C LEU A 87 12.35 -5.13 -9.81
N SER A 88 11.40 -6.07 -9.70
CA SER A 88 11.66 -7.51 -9.78
C SER A 88 12.34 -7.87 -11.10
N SER A 89 11.81 -7.40 -12.23
CA SER A 89 12.41 -7.62 -13.55
C SER A 89 13.82 -7.03 -13.66
N SER A 90 14.04 -5.86 -13.06
CA SER A 90 15.35 -5.21 -13.05
C SER A 90 16.38 -6.00 -12.22
N LEU A 91 15.95 -6.54 -11.08
CA LEU A 91 16.79 -7.36 -10.22
C LEU A 91 17.20 -8.66 -10.93
N THR A 92 16.26 -9.37 -11.55
CA THR A 92 16.56 -10.58 -12.33
C THR A 92 17.56 -10.29 -13.45
N ARG A 93 17.38 -9.19 -14.19
CA ARG A 93 18.34 -8.78 -15.23
C ARG A 93 19.71 -8.44 -14.66
N ALA A 94 19.77 -7.77 -13.51
CA ALA A 94 21.05 -7.45 -12.87
C ALA A 94 21.81 -8.73 -12.47
N HIS A 95 21.12 -9.72 -11.92
CA HIS A 95 21.73 -11.03 -11.62
C HIS A 95 22.26 -11.71 -12.88
N GLN A 96 21.45 -11.77 -13.95
CA GLN A 96 21.87 -12.35 -15.24
C GLN A 96 23.11 -11.65 -15.80
N ASN A 97 23.14 -10.31 -15.79
CA ASN A 97 24.28 -9.55 -16.28
C ASN A 97 25.57 -9.82 -15.47
N VAL A 98 25.45 -9.94 -14.15
CA VAL A 98 26.60 -10.28 -13.29
C VAL A 98 27.13 -11.68 -13.62
N ASP A 99 26.23 -12.65 -13.75
CA ASP A 99 26.61 -14.04 -14.07
C ASP A 99 27.25 -14.14 -15.45
N GLU A 100 26.69 -13.48 -16.47
CA GLU A 100 27.24 -13.43 -17.83
C GLU A 100 28.61 -12.75 -17.87
N ALA A 101 28.78 -11.64 -17.15
CA ALA A 101 30.06 -10.95 -17.05
C ALA A 101 31.12 -11.82 -16.36
N ALA A 102 30.76 -12.49 -15.26
CA ALA A 102 31.66 -13.40 -14.56
C ALA A 102 32.08 -14.57 -15.46
N GLN A 103 31.14 -15.19 -16.17
CA GLN A 103 31.43 -16.27 -17.12
C GLN A 103 32.34 -15.82 -18.25
N THR A 104 32.12 -14.61 -18.78
CA THR A 104 32.95 -14.03 -19.83
C THR A 104 34.38 -13.81 -19.35
N LEU A 105 34.56 -13.25 -18.16
CA LEU A 105 35.89 -13.06 -17.55
C LEU A 105 36.60 -14.39 -17.32
N MET A 106 35.90 -15.40 -16.81
CA MET A 106 36.46 -16.75 -16.63
C MET A 106 36.96 -17.34 -17.95
N ARG A 107 36.17 -17.25 -19.03
CA ARG A 107 36.57 -17.72 -20.36
C ARG A 107 37.82 -17.01 -20.88
N ILE A 108 37.90 -15.70 -20.70
CA ILE A 108 39.07 -14.91 -21.13
C ILE A 108 40.32 -15.32 -20.35
N ILE A 109 40.19 -15.51 -19.03
CA ILE A 109 41.30 -15.97 -18.18
C ILE A 109 41.78 -17.35 -18.60
N GLU A 110 40.86 -18.29 -18.85
CA GLU A 110 41.19 -19.63 -19.31
C GLU A 110 41.89 -19.63 -20.67
N GLU A 111 41.43 -18.80 -21.60
CA GLU A 111 42.04 -18.68 -22.92
C GLU A 111 43.45 -18.11 -22.84
N ASN A 112 43.64 -17.02 -22.08
CA ASN A 112 44.96 -16.44 -21.85
C ASN A 112 45.90 -17.45 -21.18
N ARG A 113 45.41 -18.23 -20.21
CA ARG A 113 46.20 -19.30 -19.57
C ARG A 113 46.65 -20.33 -20.59
N ARG A 114 45.75 -20.82 -21.46
CA ARG A 114 46.09 -21.77 -22.54
C ARG A 114 47.14 -21.20 -23.48
N GLN A 115 46.99 -19.93 -23.87
CA GLN A 115 47.92 -19.25 -24.76
C GLN A 115 49.33 -19.13 -24.14
N VAL A 116 49.42 -18.71 -22.87
CA VAL A 116 50.71 -18.60 -22.16
C VAL A 116 51.42 -19.95 -22.03
N ILE A 117 50.68 -21.04 -21.74
CA ILE A 117 51.26 -22.40 -21.69
C ILE A 117 51.84 -22.78 -23.06
N LYS A 118 51.10 -22.53 -24.14
CA LYS A 118 51.56 -22.80 -25.50
C LYS A 118 52.83 -22.01 -25.84
N ASP A 119 52.89 -20.74 -25.45
CA ASP A 119 54.07 -19.89 -25.68
C ASP A 119 55.28 -20.37 -24.87
N LEU A 120 55.05 -20.86 -23.64
CA LEU A 120 56.09 -21.48 -22.82
C LEU A 120 56.63 -22.77 -23.46
N ASP A 121 55.76 -23.67 -23.91
CA ASP A 121 56.15 -24.92 -24.56
C ASP A 121 56.93 -24.66 -25.86
N ASN A 122 56.52 -23.65 -26.63
CA ASN A 122 57.23 -23.21 -27.83
C ASN A 122 58.63 -22.67 -27.49
N ALA A 123 58.74 -21.81 -26.48
CA ALA A 123 60.01 -21.25 -26.03
C ALA A 123 60.97 -22.35 -25.52
N TYR A 124 60.44 -23.30 -24.73
CA TYR A 124 61.17 -24.47 -24.27
C TYR A 124 61.68 -25.32 -25.44
N SER A 125 60.80 -25.66 -26.39
CA SER A 125 61.14 -26.46 -27.58
C SER A 125 62.23 -25.79 -28.43
N ALA A 126 62.14 -24.47 -28.61
CA ALA A 126 63.16 -23.70 -29.32
C ALA A 126 64.52 -23.75 -28.60
N LYS A 127 64.54 -23.64 -27.27
CA LYS A 127 65.77 -23.76 -26.47
C LYS A 127 66.36 -25.17 -26.53
N GLN A 128 65.52 -26.20 -26.47
CA GLN A 128 65.96 -27.59 -26.57
C GLN A 128 66.65 -27.88 -27.92
N LEU A 129 66.08 -27.36 -29.01
CA LEU A 129 66.69 -27.45 -30.34
C LEU A 129 68.04 -26.72 -30.41
N GLN A 130 68.13 -25.51 -29.85
CA GLN A 130 69.39 -24.75 -29.79
C GLN A 130 70.50 -25.54 -29.07
N LEU A 131 70.19 -26.14 -27.93
CA LEU A 131 71.14 -26.97 -27.17
C LEU A 131 71.60 -28.19 -27.98
N THR A 132 70.68 -28.88 -28.65
CA THR A 132 70.99 -30.05 -29.47
C THR A 132 71.93 -29.72 -30.65
N VAL A 133 71.78 -28.52 -31.24
CA VAL A 133 72.67 -28.07 -32.32
C VAL A 133 74.06 -27.75 -31.81
N ILE A 134 74.19 -27.17 -30.61
CA ILE A 134 75.49 -26.89 -29.97
C ILE A 134 76.20 -28.20 -29.65
N ASP A 135 75.49 -29.16 -29.06
CA ASP A 135 76.04 -30.47 -28.68
C ASP A 135 76.61 -31.26 -29.87
N LYS A 136 76.07 -31.03 -31.08
CA LYS A 136 76.57 -31.62 -32.34
C LYS A 136 77.75 -30.88 -32.99
N LYS A 137 78.12 -29.70 -32.50
CA LYS A 137 79.21 -28.87 -33.05
C LYS A 137 80.51 -28.94 -32.23
N VAL A 138 80.45 -29.53 -31.04
CA VAL A 138 81.61 -29.86 -30.19
C VAL A 138 82.10 -31.26 -30.56
#